data_AF-A0A1C5TY43-F1
#
_entry.id   AF-A0A1C5TY43-F1
#
_cell.length_a   1.000
_cell.length_b   1.000
_cell.length_c   1.000
_cell.angle_alpha   90.00
_cell.angle_beta   90.00
_cell.angle_gamma   90.00
#
_symmetry.space_group_name_H-M   'P 1'
#
loop_
_entity.id
_entity.type
_entity.pdbx_description
1 polymer ?
#
loop_
_entity_poly.entity_id
_entity_poly.type
_entity_poly.pdbx_seq_one_letter_code
_entity_poly.pdbx_strand_id
1 'polypeptide(L)'
;MNVQSIRRTFVDKVFAICDYRIQNMQDRDSRHLYDICKLAAQLKMDEEMDALVDKVREDRMLSPNNPSAQLEYIIPEMLKEIIESKFYESDYKNVTQKLLYEDIDYDYAVQNGIALVAQSDVFIYKKGHIK
;
A
#
# COMPACT_ATOMS: atom_id res chain seq x y z
N MET A 1 22.43 5.10 10.34
CA MET A 1 21.10 4.78 9.77
C MET A 1 20.23 6.00 9.97
N ASN A 2 19.77 6.64 8.89
CA ASN A 2 18.65 7.56 8.99
C ASN A 2 17.41 6.71 9.26
N VAL A 3 16.78 6.87 10.42
CA VAL A 3 15.55 6.16 10.77
C VAL A 3 14.46 6.63 9.81
N GLN A 4 13.90 5.72 9.02
CA GLN A 4 12.78 6.01 8.13
C GLN A 4 11.54 6.37 8.98
N SER A 5 10.83 7.43 8.61
CA SER A 5 9.62 7.84 9.35
C SER A 5 8.49 6.81 9.17
N ILE A 6 7.61 6.71 10.17
CA ILE A 6 6.42 5.84 10.12
C ILE A 6 5.57 6.13 8.87
N ARG A 7 5.38 7.41 8.53
CA ARG A 7 4.69 7.82 7.31
C ARG A 7 5.37 7.28 6.05
N ARG A 8 6.70 7.40 5.94
CA ARG A 8 7.42 6.91 4.75
C ARG A 8 7.32 5.38 4.65
N THR A 9 7.43 4.66 5.77
CA THR A 9 7.23 3.21 5.82
C THR A 9 5.83 2.80 5.37
N PHE A 10 4.80 3.54 5.78
CA PHE A 10 3.43 3.31 5.34
C PHE A 10 3.29 3.46 3.83
N VAL A 11 3.75 4.58 3.28
CA VAL A 11 3.68 4.84 1.83
C VAL A 11 4.42 3.78 1.03
N ASP A 12 5.64 3.40 1.44
CA ASP A 12 6.41 2.37 0.74
C ASP A 12 5.70 1.02 0.72
N LYS A 13 5.02 0.64 1.82
CA LYS A 13 4.27 -0.63 1.87
C LYS A 13 3.03 -0.61 0.99
N VAL A 14 2.34 0.54 0.89
CA VAL A 14 1.20 0.69 -0.02
C VAL A 14 1.65 0.53 -1.48
N PHE A 15 2.77 1.14 -1.88
CA PHE A 15 3.31 0.91 -3.21
C PHE A 15 3.77 -0.54 -3.42
N ALA A 16 4.41 -1.17 -2.42
CA ALA A 16 4.90 -2.54 -2.53
C ALA A 16 3.76 -3.53 -2.86
N ILE A 17 2.61 -3.45 -2.17
CA ILE A 17 1.47 -4.34 -2.48
C ILE A 17 0.87 -4.08 -3.87
N CYS A 18 1.02 -2.87 -4.42
CA CYS A 18 0.60 -2.57 -5.79
C CYS A 18 1.61 -3.13 -6.81
N ASP A 19 2.91 -3.00 -6.52
CA ASP A 19 3.98 -3.57 -7.35
C ASP A 19 3.86 -5.09 -7.46
N TYR A 20 3.69 -5.77 -6.33
CA TYR A 20 3.51 -7.22 -6.29
C TYR A 20 2.24 -7.68 -7.02
N ARG A 21 1.17 -6.88 -6.96
CA ARG A 21 -0.04 -7.15 -7.74
C ARG A 21 0.23 -7.12 -9.24
N ILE A 22 1.00 -6.15 -9.73
CA ILE A 22 1.38 -6.04 -11.15
C ILE A 22 2.29 -7.21 -11.55
N GLN A 23 3.22 -7.57 -10.67
CA GLN A 23 4.17 -8.67 -10.89
C GLN A 23 3.55 -10.05 -10.70
N ASN A 24 2.26 -10.12 -10.32
CA ASN A 24 1.53 -11.34 -9.98
C ASN A 24 2.22 -12.17 -8.88
N MET A 25 2.82 -11.48 -7.91
CA MET A 25 3.49 -12.07 -6.75
C MET A 25 2.54 -12.12 -5.56
N GLN A 26 2.19 -13.33 -5.13
CA GLN A 26 1.27 -13.56 -4.00
C GLN A 26 1.98 -14.09 -2.76
N ASP A 27 3.09 -14.81 -2.93
CA ASP A 27 3.72 -15.59 -1.87
C ASP A 27 4.56 -14.70 -0.94
N ARG A 28 4.30 -14.78 0.37
CA ARG A 28 5.04 -14.12 1.47
C ARG A 28 4.91 -12.60 1.58
N ASP A 29 4.24 -11.96 0.63
CA ASP A 29 4.11 -10.52 0.56
C ASP A 29 2.81 -9.98 1.20
N SER A 30 1.84 -10.85 1.50
CA SER A 30 0.57 -10.45 2.14
C SER A 30 0.74 -9.86 3.54
N ARG A 31 1.89 -10.09 4.20
CA ARG A 31 2.22 -9.51 5.51
C ARG A 31 2.18 -7.98 5.51
N HIS A 32 2.37 -7.36 4.34
CA HIS A 32 2.25 -5.92 4.22
C HIS A 32 0.82 -5.42 4.45
N LEU A 33 -0.23 -6.23 4.22
CA LEU A 33 -1.60 -5.85 4.57
C LEU A 33 -1.74 -5.63 6.07
N TYR A 34 -1.19 -6.54 6.87
CA TYR A 34 -1.13 -6.40 8.32
C TYR A 34 -0.32 -5.16 8.72
N ASP A 35 0.89 -4.99 8.17
CA ASP A 35 1.73 -3.83 8.49
C ASP A 35 1.04 -2.50 8.15
N ILE A 36 0.40 -2.41 6.99
CA ILE A 36 -0.37 -1.24 6.55
C ILE A 36 -1.51 -0.96 7.53
N CYS A 37 -2.26 -1.99 7.96
CA CYS A 37 -3.31 -1.84 8.97
C CYS A 37 -2.77 -1.26 10.30
N LYS A 38 -1.67 -1.82 10.83
CA LYS A 38 -1.08 -1.33 12.10
C LYS A 38 -0.52 0.09 11.99
N LEU A 39 0.05 0.44 10.84
CA LEU A 39 0.58 1.76 10.58
C LEU A 39 -0.55 2.78 10.36
N ALA A 40 -1.60 2.42 9.63
CA ALA A 40 -2.76 3.29 9.38
C ALA A 40 -3.40 3.78 10.68
N ALA A 41 -3.51 2.90 11.69
CA ALA A 41 -4.06 3.24 13.01
C ALA A 41 -3.28 4.35 13.76
N GLN A 42 -2.03 4.64 13.36
CA GLN A 42 -1.16 5.63 13.98
C GLN A 42 -1.01 6.91 13.14
N LEU A 43 -1.64 6.96 11.96
CA LEU A 43 -1.41 7.97 10.95
C LEU A 43 -2.70 8.70 10.60
N LYS A 44 -2.55 9.91 10.07
CA LYS A 44 -3.63 10.70 9.48
C LYS A 44 -3.39 10.83 7.98
N MET A 45 -4.47 10.74 7.21
CA MET A 45 -4.48 11.05 5.78
C MET A 45 -4.63 12.57 5.61
N ASP A 46 -3.55 13.29 5.89
CA ASP A 46 -3.47 14.75 5.87
C ASP A 46 -2.64 15.26 4.67
N GLU A 47 -2.58 16.59 4.50
CA GLU A 47 -1.82 17.23 3.42
C GLU A 47 -0.31 16.90 3.48
N GLU A 48 0.22 16.63 4.67
CA GLU A 48 1.63 16.23 4.82
C GLU A 48 1.86 14.82 4.29
N MET A 49 0.90 13.90 4.47
CA MET A 49 0.91 12.59 3.83
C MET A 49 0.78 12.70 2.31
N ASP A 50 -0.13 13.54 1.82
CA ASP A 50 -0.36 13.80 0.38
C ASP A 50 0.94 14.25 -0.30
N ALA A 51 1.60 15.29 0.24
CA ALA A 51 2.87 15.78 -0.29
C ALA A 51 4.00 14.74 -0.21
N LEU A 52 4.00 13.91 0.83
CA LEU A 52 4.97 12.83 0.95
C LEU A 52 4.75 11.75 -0.12
N VAL A 53 3.51 11.34 -0.36
CA VAL A 53 3.15 10.33 -1.36
C VAL A 53 3.63 10.75 -2.74
N ASP A 54 3.38 12.00 -3.14
CA ASP A 54 3.85 12.54 -4.43
C ASP A 54 5.38 12.43 -4.54
N LYS A 55 6.11 12.89 -3.51
CA LYS A 55 7.58 12.79 -3.50
C LYS A 55 8.07 11.34 -3.57
N VAL A 56 7.41 10.44 -2.83
CA VAL A 56 7.75 9.02 -2.84
C VAL A 56 7.53 8.43 -4.24
N ARG A 57 6.40 8.77 -4.87
CA ARG A 57 6.05 8.29 -6.20
C ARG A 57 7.08 8.77 -7.23
N GLU A 58 7.41 10.06 -7.22
CA GLU A 58 8.45 10.66 -8.08
C GLU A 58 9.78 9.91 -7.96
N ASP A 59 10.26 9.66 -6.73
CA ASP A 59 11.50 8.89 -6.50
C ASP A 59 11.38 7.45 -7.03
N ARG A 60 10.23 6.80 -6.81
CA ARG A 60 10.00 5.40 -7.22
C ARG A 60 9.91 5.24 -8.73
N MET A 61 9.35 6.23 -9.44
CA MET A 61 9.24 6.24 -10.90
C MET A 61 10.59 6.12 -11.62
N LEU A 62 11.67 6.54 -10.97
CA LEU A 62 13.04 6.47 -11.50
C LEU A 62 13.58 5.04 -11.62
N SER A 63 12.90 4.05 -11.04
CA SER A 63 13.34 2.65 -11.03
C SER A 63 12.30 1.72 -11.67
N PRO A 64 12.70 0.83 -12.60
CA PRO A 64 11.78 -0.13 -13.23
C PRO A 64 11.25 -1.17 -12.25
N ASN A 65 11.85 -1.30 -11.06
CA ASN A 65 11.41 -2.25 -10.04
C ASN A 65 10.15 -1.79 -9.28
N ASN A 66 9.68 -0.56 -9.49
CA ASN A 66 8.50 0.00 -8.84
C ASN A 66 7.40 0.30 -9.88
N PRO A 67 6.84 -0.72 -10.56
CA PRO A 67 5.94 -0.51 -11.68
C PRO A 67 4.68 0.30 -11.32
N SER A 68 4.13 0.16 -10.12
CA SER A 68 2.92 0.88 -9.69
C SER A 68 3.12 2.39 -9.54
N ALA A 69 4.36 2.87 -9.48
CA ALA A 69 4.64 4.30 -9.42
C ALA A 69 4.40 5.01 -10.77
N GLN A 70 4.42 4.27 -11.89
CA GLN A 70 4.25 4.83 -13.23
C GLN A 70 2.85 5.45 -13.42
N LEU A 71 2.74 6.43 -14.33
CA LEU A 71 1.56 7.31 -14.43
C LEU A 71 0.29 6.61 -14.94
N GLU A 72 0.44 5.47 -15.63
CA GLU A 72 -0.68 4.65 -16.08
C GLU A 72 -1.43 3.96 -14.93
N TYR A 73 -0.84 3.89 -13.74
CA TYR A 73 -1.46 3.26 -12.58
C TYR A 73 -2.06 4.29 -11.62
N ILE A 74 -3.31 4.06 -11.24
CA ILE A 74 -4.02 4.84 -10.23
C ILE A 74 -4.09 4.00 -8.95
N ILE A 75 -3.32 4.38 -7.93
CA ILE A 75 -3.15 3.57 -6.72
C ILE A 75 -4.49 3.26 -6.03
N PRO A 76 -5.40 4.22 -5.78
CA PRO A 76 -6.69 3.89 -5.20
C PRO A 76 -7.52 2.87 -6.01
N GLU A 77 -7.43 2.89 -7.35
CA GLU A 77 -8.13 1.93 -8.21
C GLU A 77 -7.51 0.54 -8.14
N MET A 78 -6.18 0.46 -8.14
CA MET A 78 -5.47 -0.81 -7.93
C MET A 78 -5.81 -1.45 -6.59
N LEU A 79 -5.88 -0.64 -5.52
CA LEU A 79 -6.24 -1.14 -4.20
C LEU A 79 -7.68 -1.66 -4.18
N LYS A 80 -8.64 -1.00 -4.86
CA LYS A 80 -10.01 -1.53 -5.00
C LYS A 80 -10.00 -2.89 -5.70
N GLU A 81 -9.25 -3.03 -6.79
CA GLU A 81 -9.14 -4.31 -7.52
C GLU A 81 -8.51 -5.41 -6.66
N ILE A 82 -7.46 -5.11 -5.89
CA ILE A 82 -6.84 -6.06 -4.94
C ILE A 82 -7.86 -6.55 -3.89
N ILE A 83 -8.71 -5.64 -3.39
CA ILE A 83 -9.74 -5.95 -2.40
C ILE A 83 -10.84 -6.81 -3.01
N GLU A 84 -11.36 -6.41 -4.18
CA GLU A 84 -12.45 -7.10 -4.87
C GLU A 84 -12.06 -8.51 -5.34
N SER A 85 -10.85 -8.65 -5.88
CA SER A 85 -10.30 -9.94 -6.32
C SER A 85 -9.83 -10.82 -5.17
N LYS A 86 -9.72 -10.27 -3.95
CA LYS A 86 -9.13 -10.92 -2.77
C LYS A 86 -7.74 -11.49 -3.03
N PHE A 87 -6.94 -10.81 -3.86
CA PHE A 87 -5.67 -11.30 -4.41
C PHE A 87 -4.72 -11.91 -3.36
N TYR A 88 -4.65 -11.32 -2.16
CA TYR A 88 -3.75 -11.75 -1.08
C TYR A 88 -4.39 -12.70 -0.04
N GLU A 89 -5.69 -13.01 -0.14
CA GLU A 89 -6.42 -13.72 0.93
C GLU A 89 -5.83 -15.10 1.23
N SER A 90 -5.46 -15.85 0.19
CA SER A 90 -4.91 -17.20 0.34
C SER A 90 -3.57 -17.19 1.07
N ASP A 91 -2.61 -16.35 0.66
CA ASP A 91 -1.31 -16.22 1.32
C ASP A 91 -1.48 -15.69 2.75
N TYR A 92 -2.38 -14.71 2.94
CA TYR A 92 -2.61 -14.12 4.26
C TYR A 92 -3.09 -15.17 5.27
N LYS A 93 -4.14 -15.94 4.92
CA LYS A 93 -4.71 -16.96 5.82
C LYS A 93 -3.75 -18.13 6.06
N ASN A 94 -3.01 -18.53 5.04
CA ASN A 94 -2.17 -19.72 5.11
C ASN A 94 -0.77 -19.47 5.66
N VAL A 95 -0.27 -18.24 5.57
CA VAL A 95 1.10 -17.85 5.96
C VAL A 95 1.06 -16.74 7.00
N THR A 96 0.62 -15.54 6.62
CA THR A 96 0.74 -14.34 7.47
C THR A 96 0.05 -14.50 8.81
N GLN A 97 -1.23 -14.87 8.82
CA GLN A 97 -2.03 -14.97 10.04
C GLN A 97 -1.44 -15.98 11.04
N LYS A 98 -0.82 -17.07 10.56
CA LYS A 98 -0.16 -18.07 11.41
C LYS A 98 1.13 -17.57 12.08
N LEU A 99 1.70 -16.46 11.58
CA LEU A 99 2.93 -15.85 12.10
C LEU A 99 2.66 -14.64 13.00
N LEU A 100 1.41 -14.18 13.10
CA LEU A 100 1.06 -13.04 13.94
C LEU A 100 0.98 -13.47 15.41
N TYR A 101 1.36 -12.56 16.31
CA TYR A 101 1.19 -12.72 17.76
C TYR A 101 -0.22 -12.31 18.23
N GLU A 102 -1.03 -11.74 17.34
CA GLU A 102 -2.41 -11.32 17.57
C GLU A 102 -3.31 -11.91 16.48
N ASP A 103 -4.57 -12.18 16.83
CA ASP A 103 -5.56 -12.72 15.89
C ASP A 103 -6.21 -11.60 15.09
N ILE A 104 -5.55 -11.22 13.99
CA ILE A 104 -6.05 -10.24 13.02
C ILE A 104 -6.36 -10.97 11.72
N ASP A 105 -7.65 -11.09 11.40
CA ASP A 105 -8.11 -11.71 10.17
C ASP A 105 -7.86 -10.83 8.93
N TYR A 106 -7.98 -11.46 7.76
CA TYR A 106 -7.75 -10.82 6.46
C TYR A 106 -8.67 -9.63 6.22
N ASP A 107 -9.97 -9.78 6.48
CA ASP A 107 -10.96 -8.76 6.19
C ASP A 107 -10.72 -7.53 7.09
N TYR A 108 -10.40 -7.74 8.37
CA TYR A 108 -10.01 -6.68 9.28
C TYR A 108 -8.77 -5.92 8.80
N ALA A 109 -7.71 -6.64 8.41
CA ALA A 109 -6.47 -6.02 7.93
C ALA A 109 -6.70 -5.20 6.65
N VAL A 110 -7.55 -5.68 5.76
CA VAL A 110 -7.93 -4.97 4.54
C VAL A 110 -8.75 -3.72 4.85
N GLN A 111 -9.83 -3.85 5.64
CA GLN A 111 -10.76 -2.75 5.93
C GLN A 111 -10.10 -1.63 6.73
N ASN A 112 -9.21 -1.96 7.66
CA ASN A 112 -8.51 -0.99 8.51
C ASN A 112 -7.12 -0.61 7.98
N GLY A 113 -6.80 -0.99 6.75
CA GLY A 113 -5.52 -0.70 6.10
C GLY A 113 -5.73 -0.14 4.70
N ILE A 114 -5.67 -1.02 3.71
CA ILE A 114 -5.68 -0.62 2.29
C ILE A 114 -7.01 -0.04 1.82
N ALA A 115 -8.13 -0.41 2.45
CA ALA A 115 -9.44 0.17 2.13
C ALA A 115 -9.52 1.66 2.49
N LEU A 116 -8.87 2.08 3.58
CA LEU A 116 -8.78 3.49 3.96
C LEU A 116 -8.04 4.31 2.89
N VAL A 117 -6.99 3.72 2.31
CA VAL A 117 -6.23 4.35 1.23
C VAL A 117 -7.05 4.39 -0.06
N ALA A 118 -7.73 3.30 -0.40
CA ALA A 118 -8.57 3.19 -1.59
C ALA A 118 -9.74 4.19 -1.62
N GLN A 119 -10.20 4.63 -0.44
CA GLN A 119 -11.27 5.61 -0.26
C GLN A 119 -10.76 7.05 -0.12
N SER A 120 -9.45 7.25 0.00
CA SER A 120 -8.82 8.56 0.14
C SER A 120 -8.28 9.07 -1.21
N ASP A 121 -8.17 10.39 -1.34
CA ASP A 121 -7.50 11.07 -2.45
C ASP A 121 -5.99 11.26 -2.24
N VAL A 122 -5.45 10.94 -1.05
CA VAL A 122 -4.03 11.15 -0.68
C VAL A 122 -3.05 10.36 -1.56
N PHE A 123 -3.51 9.31 -2.23
CA PHE A 123 -2.71 8.52 -3.18
C PHE A 123 -3.05 8.78 -4.65
N ILE A 124 -3.88 9.79 -4.93
CA ILE A 124 -4.07 10.32 -6.27
C ILE A 124 -2.88 11.24 -6.57
N TYR A 125 -2.15 10.97 -7.65
CA TYR A 125 -0.99 11.78 -8.02
C TYR A 125 -1.44 13.11 -8.61
N LYS A 126 -1.19 14.21 -7.90
CA LYS A 126 -1.74 15.54 -8.24
C LYS A 126 -0.80 16.37 -9.13
N LYS A 127 0.50 16.08 -9.12
CA LYS A 127 1.51 16.85 -9.88
C LYS A 127 1.62 16.51 -11.37
N GLY A 128 0.90 15.49 -11.86
CA GLY A 128 0.90 15.08 -13.27
C GLY A 128 0.11 15.98 -14.23
N HIS A 129 -0.51 17.08 -13.77
CA HIS A 129 -1.37 17.95 -14.58
C HIS A 129 -0.77 19.31 -14.96
N ILE A 130 0.55 19.50 -14.80
CA ILE A 130 1.20 20.69 -15.38
C ILE A 130 1.52 20.35 -16.85
N LYS A 131 0.57 20.70 -17.73
CA LYS A 131 0.85 20.91 -19.17
C LYS A 131 1.61 22.21 -19.37
#